data_AF-A0A820GSD8-F1
#
_entry.id   AF-A0A820GSD8-F1
#
_cell.length_a   1.000
_cell.length_b   1.000
_cell.length_c   1.000
_cell.angle_alpha   90.00
_cell.angle_beta   90.00
_cell.angle_gamma   90.00
#
_symmetry.space_group_name_H-M   'P 1'
#
loop_
_entity.id
_entity.type
_entity.pdbx_description
1 polymer ?
#
loop_
_entity_poly.entity_id
_entity_poly.type
_entity_poly.pdbx_seq_one_letter_code
_entity_poly.pdbx_strand_id
1 'polypeptide(L)'
;MLMRLLLLNLTATMLIGASQPSFPNCKSGPISTFPICNQSLPSRIRAADLIGRMTTTEKITQIVRNASAIPRLGLPNFVWGSEALHGVAYSAGVTFGGDLPTATSFPMPINLGASFDMSLVHRIATRHAPKPKLVLKFWF
;
A
#
# COMPACT_ATOMS: atom_id res chain seq x y z
N MET A 1 48.13 22.70 -32.14
CA MET A 1 48.04 21.21 -32.12
C MET A 1 48.17 20.82 -30.66
N LEU A 2 47.14 20.47 -29.89
CA LEU A 2 46.13 19.45 -30.14
C LEU A 2 44.78 19.82 -29.49
N MET A 3 43.73 19.59 -30.27
CA MET A 3 42.31 19.65 -29.94
C MET A 3 41.96 18.47 -29.01
N ARG A 4 41.50 18.72 -27.78
CA ARG A 4 40.92 17.68 -26.92
C ARG A 4 39.42 17.57 -27.23
N LEU A 5 39.04 16.54 -27.99
CA LEU A 5 37.65 16.11 -28.17
C LEU A 5 37.05 15.75 -26.80
N LEU A 6 36.03 16.48 -26.37
CA LEU A 6 35.12 16.05 -25.31
C LEU A 6 34.03 15.16 -25.93
N LEU A 7 34.06 13.87 -25.63
CA LEU A 7 33.02 12.91 -25.97
C LEU A 7 31.81 13.14 -25.05
N LEU A 8 30.66 13.47 -25.63
CA LEU A 8 29.38 13.64 -24.94
C LEU A 8 28.77 12.24 -24.70
N ASN A 9 28.82 11.73 -23.48
CA ASN A 9 28.13 10.49 -23.10
C ASN A 9 26.62 10.76 -22.96
N LEU A 10 25.82 10.23 -23.89
CA LEU A 10 24.36 10.28 -23.84
C LEU A 10 23.85 9.08 -23.02
N THR A 11 23.76 9.23 -21.70
CA THR A 11 23.13 8.22 -20.84
C THR A 11 21.60 8.38 -20.93
N ALA A 12 20.96 7.54 -21.74
CA ALA A 12 19.50 7.42 -21.75
C ALA A 12 19.03 6.88 -20.39
N THR A 13 18.60 7.77 -19.50
CA THR A 13 18.01 7.39 -18.23
C THR A 13 16.57 6.93 -18.50
N MET A 14 16.33 5.62 -18.55
CA MET A 14 14.98 5.08 -18.49
C MET A 14 14.37 5.50 -17.15
N LEU A 15 13.42 6.43 -17.18
CA LEU A 15 12.56 6.72 -16.05
C LEU A 15 11.68 5.49 -15.80
N ILE A 16 12.15 4.58 -14.97
CA ILE A 16 11.30 3.59 -14.32
C ILE A 16 10.41 4.41 -13.36
N GLY A 17 9.23 4.80 -13.83
CA GLY A 17 8.23 5.46 -13.01
C GLY A 17 7.77 4.52 -11.91
N ALA A 18 8.33 4.66 -10.72
CA ALA A 18 7.80 4.00 -9.53
C ALA A 18 6.39 4.53 -9.27
N SER A 19 5.36 3.69 -9.52
CA SER A 19 3.99 4.01 -9.15
C SER A 19 3.93 4.14 -7.62
N GLN A 20 3.90 5.38 -7.12
CA GLN A 20 3.66 5.64 -5.71
C GLN A 20 2.34 4.99 -5.28
N PRO A 21 2.21 4.52 -4.03
CA PRO A 21 0.91 4.18 -3.47
C PRO A 21 0.03 5.41 -3.56
N SER A 22 -0.81 5.46 -4.59
CA SER A 22 -1.77 6.53 -4.77
C SER A 22 -2.94 6.22 -3.85
N PHE A 23 -3.40 7.23 -3.13
CA PHE A 23 -4.64 7.14 -2.36
C PHE A 23 -5.74 7.88 -3.12
N PRO A 24 -7.01 7.47 -2.96
CA PRO A 24 -8.13 8.24 -3.51
C PRO A 24 -8.13 9.67 -2.96
N ASN A 25 -8.38 10.66 -3.83
CA ASN A 25 -8.38 12.06 -3.44
C ASN A 25 -9.77 12.50 -2.95
N CYS A 26 -9.97 12.54 -1.63
CA CYS A 26 -11.20 13.03 -1.01
C CYS A 26 -11.31 14.57 -0.90
N LYS A 27 -10.30 15.34 -1.32
CA LYS A 27 -10.34 16.82 -1.28
C LYS A 27 -10.81 17.42 -2.60
N SER A 28 -10.29 16.93 -3.71
CA SER A 28 -10.55 17.48 -5.05
C SER A 28 -10.74 16.40 -6.13
N GLY A 29 -10.83 15.13 -5.75
CA GLY A 29 -11.04 14.03 -6.69
C GLY A 29 -12.51 13.83 -7.07
N PRO A 30 -12.79 12.88 -7.98
CA PRO A 30 -14.14 12.57 -8.49
C PRO A 30 -15.13 12.14 -7.40
N ILE A 31 -14.62 11.65 -6.26
CA ILE A 31 -15.40 11.14 -5.13
C ILE A 31 -15.43 12.11 -3.94
N SER A 32 -14.84 13.30 -4.06
CA SER A 32 -14.68 14.25 -2.94
C SER A 32 -15.98 14.64 -2.27
N THR A 33 -17.08 14.71 -3.01
CA THR A 33 -18.42 15.05 -2.50
C THR A 33 -19.23 13.83 -2.05
N PHE A 34 -18.71 12.62 -2.23
CA PHE A 34 -19.45 11.39 -1.94
C PHE A 34 -19.35 11.00 -0.45
N PRO A 35 -20.37 10.29 0.10
CA PRO A 35 -20.35 9.78 1.47
C PRO A 35 -19.09 9.00 1.85
N ILE A 36 -18.45 8.26 0.94
CA ILE A 36 -17.14 7.60 1.19
C ILE A 36 -16.07 8.55 1.78
N CYS A 37 -16.11 9.84 1.43
CA CYS A 37 -15.17 10.86 1.90
C CYS A 37 -15.62 11.61 3.16
N ASN A 38 -16.84 11.38 3.66
CA ASN A 38 -17.32 11.97 4.91
C ASN A 38 -16.84 11.14 6.12
N GLN A 39 -15.89 11.67 6.88
CA GLN A 39 -15.29 10.99 8.04
C GLN A 39 -16.22 10.89 9.26
N SER A 40 -17.30 11.66 9.31
CA SER A 40 -18.30 11.60 10.37
C SER A 40 -19.26 10.41 10.22
N LEU A 41 -19.27 9.73 9.07
CA LEU A 41 -20.11 8.56 8.81
C LEU A 41 -19.40 7.26 9.21
N PRO A 42 -20.14 6.21 9.65
CA PRO A 42 -19.57 4.90 9.92
C PRO A 42 -18.88 4.29 8.69
N SER A 43 -17.78 3.57 8.90
CA SER A 43 -17.00 2.93 7.82
C SER A 43 -17.84 2.05 6.90
N ARG A 44 -18.81 1.30 7.46
CA ARG A 44 -19.75 0.47 6.68
C ARG A 44 -20.57 1.30 5.69
N ILE A 45 -21.09 2.46 6.11
CA ILE A 45 -21.90 3.34 5.25
C ILE A 45 -21.04 3.92 4.14
N ARG A 46 -19.83 4.36 4.49
CA ARG A 46 -18.85 4.89 3.54
C ARG A 46 -18.46 3.85 2.49
N ALA A 47 -18.19 2.62 2.91
CA ALA A 47 -17.85 1.51 2.00
C ALA A 47 -19.05 1.12 1.11
N ALA A 48 -20.26 1.08 1.66
CA ALA A 48 -21.47 0.77 0.90
C ALA A 48 -21.75 1.80 -0.20
N ASP A 49 -21.54 3.09 0.07
CA ASP A 49 -21.63 4.15 -0.95
C ASP A 49 -20.64 3.92 -2.09
N LEU A 50 -19.38 3.59 -1.78
CA LEU A 50 -18.36 3.33 -2.79
C LEU A 50 -18.73 2.12 -3.66
N ILE A 51 -19.11 1.00 -3.05
CA ILE A 51 -19.51 -0.23 -3.76
C ILE A 51 -20.79 -0.01 -4.56
N GLY A 52 -21.74 0.77 -4.04
CA GLY A 52 -22.99 1.12 -4.73
C GLY A 52 -22.76 1.90 -6.03
N ARG A 53 -21.65 2.64 -6.14
CA ARG A 53 -21.27 3.42 -7.32
C ARG A 53 -20.49 2.64 -8.37
N MET A 54 -20.06 1.41 -8.05
CA MET A 54 -19.36 0.55 -8.99
C MET A 54 -20.34 -0.20 -9.89
N THR A 55 -19.99 -0.30 -11.17
CA THR A 55 -20.65 -1.25 -12.09
C THR A 55 -20.36 -2.70 -11.68
N THR A 56 -21.15 -3.66 -12.15
CA THR A 56 -20.90 -5.08 -11.89
C THR A 56 -19.52 -5.51 -12.38
N THR A 57 -19.10 -5.05 -13.56
CA THR A 57 -17.76 -5.31 -14.10
C THR A 57 -16.66 -4.73 -13.20
N GLU A 58 -16.82 -3.48 -12.75
CA GLU A 58 -15.90 -2.86 -11.79
C GLU A 58 -15.81 -3.67 -10.49
N LYS A 59 -16.94 -4.19 -9.96
CA LYS A 59 -16.94 -5.03 -8.74
C LYS A 59 -16.17 -6.33 -8.92
N ILE A 60 -16.32 -6.99 -10.06
CA ILE A 60 -15.61 -8.24 -10.37
C ILE A 60 -14.09 -8.02 -10.36
N THR A 61 -13.60 -6.85 -10.79
CA THR A 61 -12.15 -6.57 -10.73
C THR A 61 -11.63 -6.31 -9.33
N GLN A 62 -12.51 -6.11 -8.32
CA GLN A 62 -12.11 -5.82 -6.94
C GLN A 62 -12.03 -7.04 -6.03
N ILE A 63 -12.50 -8.22 -6.45
CA ILE A 63 -12.50 -9.45 -5.63
C ILE A 63 -11.24 -10.30 -5.79
N VAL A 64 -10.29 -9.86 -6.61
CA VAL A 64 -9.00 -10.55 -6.84
C VAL A 64 -7.87 -9.84 -6.10
N ARG A 65 -6.80 -10.58 -5.78
CA ARG A 65 -5.62 -10.07 -5.04
C ARG A 65 -5.10 -8.73 -5.58
N ASN A 66 -4.96 -8.64 -6.90
CA ASN A 66 -4.51 -7.45 -7.59
C ASN A 66 -5.73 -6.72 -8.16
N ALA A 67 -6.43 -5.98 -7.31
CA ALA A 67 -7.62 -5.26 -7.71
C ALA A 67 -7.26 -4.13 -8.68
N SER A 68 -7.93 -4.10 -9.82
CA SER A 68 -7.66 -3.10 -10.86
C SER A 68 -8.08 -1.71 -10.42
N ALA A 69 -7.41 -0.68 -10.95
CA ALA A 69 -7.84 0.69 -10.76
C ALA A 69 -9.26 0.90 -11.35
N ILE A 70 -10.01 1.84 -10.78
CA ILE A 70 -11.28 2.33 -11.33
C ILE A 70 -11.12 3.83 -11.59
N PRO A 71 -10.57 4.23 -12.77
CA PRO A 71 -10.20 5.62 -13.05
C PRO A 71 -11.37 6.61 -12.96
N ARG A 72 -12.58 6.18 -13.35
CA ARG A 72 -13.81 7.00 -13.27
C ARG A 72 -14.13 7.44 -11.84
N LEU A 73 -13.78 6.62 -10.84
CA LEU A 73 -13.95 6.93 -9.42
C LEU A 73 -12.66 7.48 -8.79
N GLY A 74 -11.60 7.70 -9.58
CA GLY A 74 -10.29 8.09 -9.05
C GLY A 74 -9.72 7.06 -8.06
N LEU A 75 -10.12 5.79 -8.18
CA LEU A 75 -9.61 4.71 -7.36
C LEU A 75 -8.36 4.11 -8.01
N PRO A 76 -7.20 4.16 -7.35
CA PRO A 76 -5.98 3.51 -7.82
C PRO A 76 -6.08 1.99 -7.65
N ASN A 77 -5.14 1.26 -8.25
CA ASN A 77 -5.07 -0.18 -8.07
C ASN A 77 -4.78 -0.53 -6.60
N PHE A 78 -5.34 -1.64 -6.14
CA PHE A 78 -5.19 -2.07 -4.76
C PHE A 78 -4.78 -3.54 -4.69
N VAL A 79 -3.60 -3.79 -4.14
CA VAL A 79 -3.12 -5.14 -3.88
C VAL A 79 -3.36 -5.50 -2.42
N TRP A 80 -4.16 -6.55 -2.16
CA TRP A 80 -4.31 -7.14 -0.83
C TRP A 80 -3.47 -8.42 -0.68
N GLY A 81 -3.34 -8.89 0.57
CA GLY A 81 -2.46 -10.02 0.90
C GLY A 81 -1.01 -9.56 1.12
N SER A 82 -0.85 -8.56 1.99
CA SER A 82 0.43 -8.24 2.62
C SER A 82 0.66 -9.13 3.83
N GLU A 83 1.91 -9.50 4.06
CA GLU A 83 2.31 -10.45 5.09
C GLU A 83 3.10 -9.76 6.21
N ALA A 84 2.77 -10.06 7.47
CA ALA A 84 3.47 -9.50 8.63
C ALA A 84 3.57 -10.45 9.85
N LEU A 85 3.63 -11.77 9.61
CA LEU A 85 3.55 -12.79 10.67
C LEU A 85 4.54 -12.57 11.83
N HIS A 86 5.77 -12.16 11.52
CA HIS A 86 6.84 -11.92 12.50
C HIS A 86 7.78 -10.79 12.02
N GLY A 87 7.21 -9.79 11.38
CA GLY A 87 7.96 -8.83 10.56
C GLY A 87 7.24 -8.64 9.24
N VAL A 88 7.26 -7.42 8.70
CA VAL A 88 6.70 -7.16 7.36
C VAL A 88 7.54 -7.91 6.34
N ALA A 89 6.89 -8.80 5.59
CA ALA A 89 7.54 -9.58 4.54
C ALA A 89 7.28 -8.98 3.16
N TYR A 90 8.08 -9.43 2.20
CA TYR A 90 7.89 -9.07 0.79
C TYR A 90 6.51 -9.52 0.32
N SER A 91 5.77 -8.62 -0.31
CA SER A 91 4.50 -8.89 -0.97
C SER A 91 4.29 -7.89 -2.10
N ALA A 92 3.38 -8.17 -3.03
CA ALA A 92 3.12 -7.28 -4.16
C ALA A 92 2.61 -5.88 -3.76
N GLY A 93 2.14 -5.69 -2.52
CA GLY A 93 1.75 -4.40 -1.95
C GLY A 93 2.81 -3.74 -1.05
N VAL A 94 3.99 -4.35 -0.89
CA VAL A 94 5.07 -3.88 -0.02
C VAL A 94 6.31 -3.62 -0.86
N THR A 95 6.84 -2.41 -0.77
CA THR A 95 8.09 -2.03 -1.44
C THR A 95 9.10 -1.56 -0.40
N PHE A 96 10.25 -2.23 -0.35
CA PHE A 96 11.40 -1.80 0.44
C PHE A 96 12.29 -0.91 -0.42
N GLY A 97 12.82 0.17 0.16
CA GLY A 97 13.67 1.14 -0.52
C GLY A 97 13.67 2.51 0.14
N GLY A 98 14.59 3.38 -0.28
CA GLY A 98 14.73 4.74 0.28
C GLY A 98 14.88 4.74 1.80
N ASP A 99 13.98 5.46 2.49
CA ASP A 99 13.96 5.60 3.95
C ASP A 99 13.63 4.30 4.71
N LEU A 100 13.16 3.25 4.03
CA LEU A 100 12.74 1.97 4.61
C LEU A 100 13.32 0.80 3.79
N PRO A 101 14.63 0.53 3.91
CA PRO A 101 15.31 -0.48 3.08
C PRO A 101 15.01 -1.93 3.52
N THR A 102 14.51 -2.13 4.74
CA THR A 102 14.22 -3.46 5.30
C THR A 102 13.17 -3.38 6.42
N ALA A 103 12.68 -4.54 6.85
CA ALA A 103 11.83 -4.71 8.03
C ALA A 103 12.57 -5.44 9.14
N THR A 104 12.15 -5.22 10.39
CA THR A 104 12.63 -6.01 11.53
C THR A 104 12.06 -7.43 11.45
N SER A 105 12.92 -8.44 11.60
CA SER A 105 12.54 -9.85 11.74
C SER A 105 12.48 -10.20 13.23
N PHE A 106 11.28 -10.53 13.70
CA PHE A 106 11.01 -10.96 15.08
C PHE A 106 11.03 -12.48 15.20
N PRO A 107 11.10 -13.03 16.43
CA PRO A 107 10.93 -14.46 16.63
C PRO A 107 9.60 -14.97 16.05
N MET A 108 9.61 -16.21 15.55
CA MET A 108 8.40 -16.87 15.04
C MET A 108 7.30 -16.91 16.12
N PRO A 109 6.01 -16.97 15.74
CA PRO A 109 4.91 -16.98 16.70
C PRO A 109 5.02 -18.05 17.79
N ILE A 110 5.63 -19.22 17.50
CA ILE A 110 5.89 -20.26 18.49
C ILE A 110 6.84 -19.81 19.62
N ASN A 111 7.88 -19.04 19.29
CA ASN A 111 8.80 -18.46 20.26
C ASN A 111 8.16 -17.31 21.03
N LEU A 112 7.28 -16.53 20.37
CA LEU A 112 6.50 -15.51 21.06
C LEU A 112 5.52 -16.13 22.07
N GLY A 113 4.86 -17.23 21.70
CA GLY A 113 4.01 -18.00 22.61
C GLY A 113 4.78 -18.56 23.81
N ALA A 114 6.01 -19.04 23.59
CA ALA A 114 6.87 -19.55 24.65
C ALA A 114 7.32 -18.48 25.67
N SER A 115 7.15 -17.19 25.37
CA SER A 115 7.45 -16.10 26.31
C SER A 115 6.39 -15.96 27.41
N PHE A 116 5.16 -16.43 27.18
CA PHE A 116 3.99 -16.18 28.02
C PHE A 116 3.77 -14.69 28.39
N ASP A 117 4.29 -13.75 27.59
CA ASP A 117 4.20 -12.31 27.81
C ASP A 117 3.29 -11.65 26.75
N MET A 118 2.03 -11.42 27.10
CA MET A 118 1.07 -10.74 26.23
C MET A 118 1.45 -9.27 25.96
N SER A 119 2.16 -8.63 26.90
CA SER A 119 2.65 -7.28 26.71
C SER A 119 3.75 -7.24 25.64
N LEU A 120 4.61 -8.26 25.59
CA LEU A 120 5.61 -8.42 24.54
C LEU A 120 4.97 -8.62 23.16
N VAL A 121 3.98 -9.52 23.06
CA VAL A 121 3.24 -9.75 21.81
C VAL A 121 2.62 -8.45 21.30
N HIS A 122 1.99 -7.67 22.19
CA HIS A 122 1.39 -6.38 21.85
C HIS A 122 2.43 -5.33 21.42
N ARG A 123 3.56 -5.22 22.14
CA ARG A 123 4.67 -4.32 21.76
C ARG A 123 5.22 -4.65 20.38
N ILE A 124 5.37 -5.94 20.05
CA ILE A 124 5.81 -6.37 18.73
C ILE A 124 4.77 -5.98 17.69
N ALA A 125 3.50 -6.33 17.88
CA ALA A 125 2.43 -6.01 16.93
C ALA A 125 2.31 -4.49 16.65
N THR A 126 2.46 -3.65 17.67
CA THR A 126 2.35 -2.18 17.53
C THR A 126 3.60 -1.52 16.96
N ARG A 127 4.79 -2.10 17.14
CA ARG A 127 6.02 -1.66 16.46
C ARG A 127 5.95 -1.75 14.94
N HIS A 128 5.04 -2.58 14.41
CA HIS A 128 4.78 -2.70 12.97
C HIS A 128 3.93 -1.56 12.40
N ALA A 129 3.42 -0.63 13.21
CA ALA A 129 2.60 0.49 12.75
C ALA A 129 3.34 1.22 11.63
N PRO A 130 2.89 1.08 10.39
CA PRO A 130 3.70 1.51 9.29
C PRO A 130 3.66 3.04 9.19
N LYS A 131 4.79 3.64 8.83
CA LYS A 131 4.80 5.01 8.30
C LYS A 131 3.81 5.08 7.13
N PRO A 132 3.22 6.25 6.79
CA PRO A 132 2.20 6.38 5.74
C PRO A 132 2.54 5.77 4.36
N LYS A 133 3.82 5.43 4.11
CA LYS A 133 4.31 4.74 2.91
C LYS A 133 4.13 3.22 2.91
N LEU A 134 3.93 2.60 4.07
CA LEU A 134 3.70 1.17 4.20
C LEU A 134 2.24 1.00 4.68
N VAL A 135 1.43 0.25 3.96
CA VAL A 135 0.06 -0.06 4.41
C VAL A 135 -0.02 -1.56 4.37
N LEU A 136 -0.11 -2.18 5.55
CA LEU A 136 -0.29 -3.62 5.66
C LEU A 136 -1.75 -3.93 5.34
N LYS A 137 -1.95 -4.64 4.22
CA LYS A 137 -3.25 -4.96 3.66
C LYS A 137 -3.50 -6.45 3.83
N PHE A 138 -3.93 -6.84 5.03
CA PHE A 138 -4.16 -8.23 5.38
C PHE A 138 -5.41 -8.80 4.71
N TRP A 139 -5.38 -10.09 4.48
CA TRP A 139 -6.58 -10.93 4.37
C TRP A 139 -6.67 -11.73 5.68
N PHE A 140 -7.87 -11.96 6.20
CA PHE A 140 -8.05 -12.90 7.31
C PHE A 140 -7.94 -14.33 6.79
#